data_AF-A0A949ZY67-F1
#
_entry.id   AF-A0A949ZY67-F1
#
_cell.length_a   1.000
_cell.length_b   1.000
_cell.length_c   1.000
_cell.angle_alpha   90.00
_cell.angle_beta   90.00
_cell.angle_gamma   90.00
#
_symmetry.space_group_name_H-M   'P 1'
#
loop_
_entity.id
_entity.type
_entity.pdbx_description
1 polymer ?
#
loop_
_entity_poly.entity_id
_entity_poly.type
_entity_poly.pdbx_seq_one_letter_code
_entity_poly.pdbx_strand_id
1 'polypeptide(L)'
;MSSVAHALPFVAGAVALGLAGPIMLPFAALCLVHAWAIPELYAARGARAVKPRSASSAEPERVALGLLGDLVDHGPRELYARTGLMLERGALGTWLVGEAGALLVRPGGRRVNCYCVRATGSGLPPSDRVAHLLLALRTDEQGFATVANLAFSGARWRVRRRLAASAREALDAAARRV
;
A
#
# COMPACT_ATOMS: atom_id res chain seq x y z
N MET A 1 8.64 9.41 -1.75
CA MET A 1 9.19 9.70 -3.09
C MET A 1 8.26 9.13 -4.15
N SER A 2 7.97 9.87 -5.23
CA SER A 2 6.99 9.47 -6.27
C SER A 2 7.63 8.56 -7.32
N SER A 3 6.89 7.58 -7.85
CA SER A 3 7.37 6.68 -8.92
C SER A 3 7.89 7.41 -10.15
N VAL A 4 7.38 8.63 -10.41
CA VAL A 4 7.83 9.49 -11.52
C VAL A 4 9.28 9.96 -11.31
N ALA A 5 9.67 10.28 -10.09
CA ALA A 5 11.01 10.78 -9.78
C ALA A 5 12.09 9.72 -10.08
N HIS A 6 11.76 8.44 -9.92
CA HIS A 6 12.68 7.34 -10.27
C HIS A 6 12.73 7.04 -11.76
N ALA A 7 11.66 7.30 -12.51
CA ALA A 7 11.60 6.99 -13.94
C ALA A 7 12.19 8.11 -14.81
N LEU A 8 12.10 9.37 -14.38
CA LEU A 8 12.48 10.54 -15.15
C LEU A 8 13.94 10.51 -15.66
N PRO A 9 14.96 10.17 -14.84
CA PRO A 9 16.35 10.16 -15.30
C PRO A 9 16.59 9.14 -16.42
N PHE A 10 15.91 7.99 -16.35
CA PHE A 10 16.04 6.94 -17.36
C PHE A 10 15.33 7.29 -18.67
N VAL A 11 14.16 7.94 -18.60
CA VAL A 11 13.48 8.43 -19.81
C VAL A 11 14.32 9.52 -20.47
N ALA A 12 14.86 10.47 -19.70
CA ALA A 12 15.75 11.50 -20.22
C ALA A 12 17.01 10.89 -20.87
N GLY A 13 17.61 9.89 -20.22
CA GLY A 13 18.74 9.14 -20.76
C GLY A 13 18.40 8.44 -22.08
N ALA A 14 17.23 7.79 -22.16
CA ALA A 14 16.78 7.13 -23.39
C ALA A 14 16.61 8.12 -24.56
N VAL A 15 16.03 9.30 -24.30
CA VAL A 15 15.89 10.36 -25.32
C VAL A 15 17.26 10.85 -25.76
N ALA A 16 18.16 11.17 -24.83
CA ALA A 16 19.50 11.65 -25.15
C ALA A 16 20.30 10.63 -25.99
N LEU A 17 20.22 9.34 -25.63
CA LEU A 17 20.86 8.26 -26.37
C LEU A 17 20.25 8.10 -27.77
N GLY A 18 18.93 8.17 -27.91
CA GLY A 18 18.26 8.13 -29.21
C GLY A 18 18.67 9.28 -30.12
N LEU A 19 18.87 10.49 -29.56
CA LEU A 19 19.34 11.67 -30.29
C LEU A 19 20.84 11.58 -30.66
N ALA A 20 21.65 10.87 -29.87
CA ALA A 20 23.09 10.72 -30.11
C ALA A 20 23.42 9.82 -31.31
N GLY A 21 22.52 8.89 -31.67
CA GLY A 21 22.64 8.11 -32.90
C GLY A 21 22.04 6.70 -32.81
N PRO A 22 21.80 6.04 -33.95
CA PRO A 22 21.10 4.75 -34.02
C PRO A 22 21.87 3.61 -33.32
N ILE A 23 23.20 3.69 -33.24
CA ILE A 23 24.02 2.72 -32.52
C ILE A 23 23.73 2.68 -31.01
N MET A 24 23.17 3.76 -30.47
CA MET A 24 22.83 3.88 -29.05
C MET A 24 21.39 3.41 -28.73
N LEU A 25 20.60 3.02 -29.74
CA LEU A 25 19.23 2.54 -29.54
C LEU A 25 19.10 1.36 -28.56
N PRO A 26 20.02 0.36 -28.53
CA PRO A 26 19.96 -0.70 -27.52
C PRO A 26 20.08 -0.16 -26.09
N PHE A 27 20.94 0.85 -25.88
CA PHE A 27 21.11 1.48 -24.57
C PHE A 27 19.89 2.34 -24.20
N ALA A 28 19.30 3.05 -25.16
CA ALA A 28 18.05 3.78 -24.96
C ALA A 28 16.91 2.84 -24.55
N ALA A 29 16.80 1.68 -25.23
CA ALA A 29 15.84 0.64 -24.86
C ALA A 29 16.08 0.11 -23.45
N LEU A 30 17.35 -0.14 -23.07
CA LEU A 30 17.70 -0.57 -21.71
C LEU A 30 17.30 0.47 -20.66
N CYS A 31 17.50 1.76 -20.92
CA CYS A 31 17.02 2.83 -20.05
C CYS A 31 15.50 2.81 -19.89
N LEU A 32 14.73 2.64 -20.96
CA LEU A 32 13.27 2.51 -20.88
C LEU A 32 12.83 1.28 -20.08
N VAL A 33 13.54 0.17 -20.21
CA VAL A 33 13.31 -1.03 -19.38
C VAL A 33 13.49 -0.69 -17.89
N HIS A 34 14.53 0.05 -17.51
CA HIS A 34 14.74 0.48 -16.12
C HIS A 34 13.65 1.46 -15.63
N ALA A 35 13.28 2.43 -16.49
CA ALA A 35 12.21 3.38 -16.21
C ALA A 35 10.88 2.68 -15.89
N TRP A 36 10.64 1.51 -16.49
CA TRP A 36 9.48 0.68 -16.23
C TRP A 36 9.66 -0.29 -15.04
N ALA A 37 10.81 -0.96 -14.96
CA ALA A 37 11.08 -2.00 -13.97
C ALA A 37 11.15 -1.47 -12.54
N ILE A 38 11.75 -0.29 -12.33
CA ILE A 38 11.90 0.29 -10.99
C ILE A 38 10.52 0.55 -10.34
N PRO A 39 9.57 1.29 -10.97
CA PRO A 39 8.23 1.46 -10.41
C PRO A 39 7.50 0.15 -10.11
N GLU A 40 7.73 -0.90 -10.92
CA GLU A 40 7.14 -2.22 -10.69
C GLU A 40 7.69 -2.91 -9.45
N LEU A 41 9.00 -2.81 -9.21
CA LEU A 41 9.65 -3.36 -8.01
C LEU A 41 9.17 -2.64 -6.75
N TYR A 42 9.10 -1.31 -6.78
CA TYR A 42 8.56 -0.54 -5.65
C TYR A 42 7.07 -0.81 -5.44
N ALA A 43 6.28 -0.96 -6.50
CA ALA A 43 4.86 -1.35 -6.38
C ALA A 43 4.71 -2.75 -5.76
N ALA A 44 5.57 -3.69 -6.13
CA ALA A 44 5.60 -5.02 -5.52
C ALA A 44 6.02 -4.98 -4.04
N ARG A 45 6.97 -4.11 -3.68
CA ARG A 45 7.33 -3.84 -2.27
C ARG A 45 6.16 -3.23 -1.51
N GLY A 46 5.48 -2.24 -2.09
CA GLY A 46 4.30 -1.59 -1.52
C GLY A 46 3.13 -2.55 -1.32
N ALA A 47 2.91 -3.48 -2.24
CA ALA A 47 1.89 -4.53 -2.11
C ALA A 47 2.14 -5.46 -0.91
N ARG A 48 3.40 -5.61 -0.46
CA ARG A 48 3.74 -6.39 0.74
C ARG A 48 3.36 -5.69 2.05
N ALA A 49 2.93 -4.42 2.03
CA ALA A 49 2.42 -3.73 3.22
C ALA A 49 1.06 -4.28 3.67
N VAL A 50 0.28 -4.85 2.76
CA VAL A 50 -1.07 -5.38 3.00
C VAL A 50 -1.13 -6.88 2.70
N LYS A 51 -0.22 -7.63 3.33
CA LYS A 51 -0.18 -9.09 3.20
C LYS A 51 -1.45 -9.73 3.77
N PRO A 52 -1.83 -10.93 3.26
CA PRO A 52 -2.85 -11.74 3.89
C PRO A 52 -2.51 -11.98 5.36
N ARG A 53 -3.55 -11.99 6.20
CA ARG A 53 -3.44 -12.22 7.64
C ARG A 53 -2.64 -13.48 7.94
N SER A 54 -1.65 -13.35 8.82
CA SER A 54 -0.90 -14.49 9.35
C SER A 54 -1.81 -15.37 10.22
N ALA A 55 -1.63 -16.70 10.15
CA ALA A 55 -2.29 -17.61 11.07
C ALA A 55 -1.69 -17.42 12.47
N SER A 56 -2.53 -17.04 13.45
CA SER A 56 -2.15 -16.91 14.86
C SER A 56 -2.93 -17.92 15.71
N SER A 57 -2.50 -18.11 16.96
CA SER A 57 -3.23 -18.93 17.92
C SER A 57 -4.69 -18.46 18.06
N ALA A 58 -5.61 -19.41 18.08
CA ALA A 58 -7.04 -19.13 17.92
C ALA A 58 -7.63 -18.28 19.06
N GLU A 59 -7.16 -18.44 20.31
CA GLU A 59 -7.70 -17.73 21.46
C GLU A 59 -7.32 -16.23 21.52
N PRO A 60 -6.03 -15.83 21.56
CA PRO A 60 -5.66 -14.42 21.62
C PRO A 60 -6.19 -13.60 20.44
N GLU A 61 -6.26 -14.21 19.25
CA GLU A 61 -6.78 -13.55 18.07
C GLU A 61 -8.30 -13.43 18.05
N ARG A 62 -9.04 -14.35 18.69
CA ARG A 62 -10.49 -14.19 18.87
C ARG A 62 -10.81 -12.98 19.73
N VAL A 63 -10.09 -12.81 20.84
CA VAL A 63 -10.25 -11.66 21.74
C VAL A 63 -9.88 -10.36 21.02
N ALA A 64 -8.72 -10.31 20.38
CA ALA A 64 -8.26 -9.16 19.60
C ALA A 64 -9.23 -8.77 18.47
N LEU A 65 -9.82 -9.77 17.80
CA LEU A 65 -10.82 -9.55 16.76
C LEU A 65 -12.12 -8.97 17.34
N GLY A 66 -12.51 -9.38 18.55
CA GLY A 66 -13.64 -8.80 19.28
C GLY A 66 -13.43 -7.32 19.55
N LEU A 67 -12.27 -6.97 20.13
CA LEU A 67 -11.90 -5.58 20.43
C LEU A 67 -11.80 -4.73 19.16
N LEU A 68 -11.18 -5.24 18.10
CA LEU A 68 -11.18 -4.56 16.80
C LEU A 68 -12.59 -4.36 16.27
N GLY A 69 -13.47 -5.35 16.45
CA GLY A 69 -14.88 -5.29 16.10
C GLY A 69 -15.65 -4.18 16.83
N ASP A 70 -15.28 -3.87 18.07
CA ASP A 70 -15.89 -2.79 18.85
C ASP A 70 -15.41 -1.39 18.41
N LEU A 71 -14.24 -1.30 17.77
CA LEU A 71 -13.67 -0.04 17.26
C LEU A 71 -14.22 0.37 15.89
N VAL A 72 -14.95 -0.52 15.21
CA VAL A 72 -15.27 -0.38 13.78
C VAL A 72 -16.75 -0.67 13.49
N ASP A 73 -17.31 0.05 12.53
CA ASP A 73 -18.67 -0.21 12.06
C ASP A 73 -18.80 -1.57 11.34
N HIS A 74 -20.04 -2.00 11.15
CA HIS A 74 -20.40 -3.28 10.52
C HIS A 74 -19.78 -3.47 9.12
N GLY A 75 -19.82 -2.45 8.25
CA GLY A 75 -19.30 -2.57 6.89
C GLY A 75 -17.78 -2.81 6.81
N PRO A 76 -16.95 -1.96 7.46
CA PRO A 76 -15.51 -2.21 7.58
C PRO A 76 -15.18 -3.54 8.26
N ARG A 77 -15.95 -3.96 9.27
CA ARG A 77 -15.80 -5.26 9.94
C ARG A 77 -15.95 -6.44 8.98
N GLU A 78 -17.01 -6.44 8.16
CA GLU A 78 -17.25 -7.49 7.17
C GLU A 78 -16.13 -7.54 6.12
N LEU A 79 -15.66 -6.37 5.68
CA LEU A 79 -14.55 -6.29 4.73
C LEU A 79 -13.25 -6.84 5.35
N TYR A 80 -12.98 -6.52 6.61
CA TYR A 80 -11.83 -7.05 7.34
C TYR A 80 -11.92 -8.57 7.49
N ALA A 81 -13.09 -9.12 7.84
CA ALA A 81 -13.29 -10.56 7.95
C ALA A 81 -12.99 -11.32 6.64
N ARG A 82 -13.35 -10.74 5.48
CA ARG A 82 -13.09 -11.35 4.17
C ARG A 82 -11.68 -11.15 3.65
N THR A 83 -11.09 -9.98 3.92
CA THR A 83 -9.86 -9.54 3.23
C THR A 83 -8.63 -9.43 4.13
N GLY A 84 -8.83 -9.38 5.45
CA GLY A 84 -7.79 -9.08 6.43
C GLY A 84 -7.34 -7.62 6.42
N LEU A 85 -8.07 -6.73 5.73
CA LEU A 85 -7.74 -5.32 5.58
C LEU A 85 -8.87 -4.44 6.09
N MET A 86 -8.52 -3.54 6.99
CA MET A 86 -9.43 -2.60 7.62
C MET A 86 -9.50 -1.33 6.79
N LEU A 87 -10.71 -0.86 6.49
CA LEU A 87 -10.92 0.34 5.68
C LEU A 87 -11.32 1.51 6.58
N GLU A 88 -10.53 2.58 6.54
CA GLU A 88 -10.77 3.81 7.29
C GLU A 88 -10.81 5.03 6.36
N ARG A 89 -11.77 5.94 6.56
CA ARG A 89 -11.83 7.19 5.81
C ARG A 89 -11.10 8.28 6.58
N GLY A 90 -10.14 8.94 5.94
CA GLY A 90 -9.42 10.09 6.49
C GLY A 90 -9.54 11.33 5.62
N ALA A 91 -8.92 12.43 6.03
CA ALA A 91 -8.86 13.67 5.26
C ALA A 91 -7.91 13.56 4.06
N LEU A 92 -6.89 12.70 4.11
CA LEU A 92 -5.94 12.49 3.01
C LEU A 92 -6.44 11.52 1.93
N GLY A 93 -7.56 10.83 2.18
CA GLY A 93 -8.16 9.82 1.29
C GLY A 93 -8.76 8.65 2.05
N THR A 94 -8.83 7.47 1.42
CA THR A 94 -9.26 6.24 2.09
C THR A 94 -8.06 5.34 2.36
N TRP A 95 -7.95 4.90 3.61
CA TRP A 95 -6.92 4.03 4.11
C TRP A 95 -7.37 2.57 4.09
N LEU A 96 -6.44 1.70 3.74
CA LEU A 96 -6.53 0.26 3.93
C LEU A 96 -5.40 -0.16 4.84
N VAL A 97 -5.73 -0.56 6.06
CA VAL A 97 -4.79 -0.92 7.11
C VAL A 97 -4.74 -2.44 7.22
N GLY A 98 -3.54 -3.00 7.14
CA GLY A 98 -3.27 -4.40 7.39
C GLY A 98 -2.25 -4.56 8.50
N GLU A 99 -1.93 -5.81 8.86
CA GLU A 99 -1.02 -6.10 9.99
C GLU A 99 0.43 -5.60 9.80
N ALA A 100 0.85 -5.35 8.55
CA ALA A 100 2.23 -4.99 8.20
C ALA A 100 2.37 -3.55 7.64
N GLY A 101 1.29 -2.78 7.63
CA GLY A 101 1.29 -1.44 7.06
C GLY A 101 -0.07 -1.00 6.53
N ALA A 102 -0.06 0.06 5.73
CA ALA A 102 -1.27 0.67 5.22
C ALA A 102 -1.12 1.15 3.76
N LEU A 103 -2.23 1.19 3.03
CA LEU A 103 -2.33 1.85 1.74
C LEU A 103 -3.26 3.05 1.86
N LEU A 104 -2.81 4.21 1.40
CA LEU A 104 -3.65 5.40 1.23
C LEU A 104 -4.06 5.52 -0.24
N VAL A 105 -5.34 5.30 -0.52
CA VAL A 105 -5.95 5.64 -1.80
C VAL A 105 -6.26 7.12 -1.83
N ARG A 106 -5.60 7.86 -2.71
CA ARG A 106 -5.71 9.32 -2.82
C ARG A 106 -7.03 9.71 -3.50
N PRO A 107 -7.53 10.95 -3.22
CA PRO A 107 -8.66 11.57 -3.94
C PRO A 107 -8.67 11.25 -5.44
N GLY A 108 -9.82 10.81 -5.95
CA GLY A 108 -10.01 10.33 -7.33
C GLY A 108 -9.61 8.88 -7.61
N GLY A 109 -9.18 8.10 -6.62
CA GLY A 109 -9.08 6.63 -6.70
C GLY A 109 -8.01 6.07 -7.66
N ARG A 110 -7.22 6.91 -8.34
CA ARG A 110 -6.22 6.50 -9.34
C ARG A 110 -4.81 6.33 -8.78
N ARG A 111 -4.51 6.97 -7.65
CA ARG A 111 -3.19 6.98 -7.02
C ARG A 111 -3.24 6.34 -5.64
N VAL A 112 -2.13 5.69 -5.28
CA VAL A 112 -1.96 5.05 -3.98
C VAL A 112 -0.58 5.38 -3.40
N ASN A 113 -0.53 5.59 -2.09
CA ASN A 113 0.71 5.58 -1.30
C ASN A 113 0.72 4.32 -0.43
N CYS A 114 1.82 3.58 -0.45
CA CYS A 114 2.01 2.37 0.34
C CYS A 114 2.97 2.67 1.50
N TYR A 115 2.53 2.43 2.72
CA TYR A 115 3.28 2.66 3.94
C TYR A 115 3.58 1.34 4.63
N CYS A 116 4.85 1.03 4.83
CA CYS A 116 5.26 -0.08 5.68
C CYS A 116 5.37 0.45 7.11
N VAL A 117 4.59 -0.13 8.01
CA VAL A 117 4.66 0.20 9.43
C VAL A 117 5.14 -1.03 10.17
N ARG A 118 6.22 -0.89 10.92
CA ARG A 118 6.65 -1.93 11.84
C ARG A 118 5.83 -1.78 13.11
N ALA A 119 4.75 -2.54 13.23
CA ALA A 119 4.02 -2.62 14.48
C ALA A 119 4.97 -3.11 15.59
N THR A 120 5.02 -2.36 16.69
CA THR A 120 5.68 -2.80 17.93
C THR A 120 4.98 -4.06 18.45
N GLY A 121 5.75 -5.09 18.79
CA GLY A 121 5.21 -6.36 19.30
C GLY A 121 4.86 -7.37 18.20
N SER A 122 5.87 -8.03 17.60
CA SER A 122 5.66 -9.13 16.64
C SER A 122 4.92 -10.34 17.24
N GLY A 123 4.85 -10.44 18.57
CA GLY A 123 4.07 -11.44 19.29
C GLY A 123 2.59 -11.08 19.49
N LEU A 124 2.16 -9.88 19.12
CA LEU A 124 0.75 -9.48 19.23
C LEU A 124 -0.11 -10.24 18.20
N PRO A 125 -1.40 -10.48 18.49
CA PRO A 125 -2.34 -10.97 17.50
C PRO A 125 -2.43 -10.01 16.29
N PRO A 126 -2.62 -10.51 15.06
CA PRO A 126 -2.86 -9.69 13.87
C PRO A 126 -3.89 -8.57 14.06
N SER A 127 -5.03 -8.87 14.70
CA SER A 127 -6.11 -7.89 14.88
C SER A 127 -5.72 -6.75 15.85
N ASP A 128 -4.90 -7.03 16.87
CA ASP A 128 -4.38 -5.99 17.77
C ASP A 128 -3.42 -5.06 17.04
N ARG A 129 -2.59 -5.58 16.13
CA ARG A 129 -1.70 -4.74 15.32
C ARG A 129 -2.50 -3.79 14.43
N VAL A 130 -3.56 -4.29 13.82
CA VAL A 130 -4.47 -3.48 12.99
C VAL A 130 -5.18 -2.43 13.84
N ALA A 131 -5.66 -2.79 15.04
CA ALA A 131 -6.28 -1.85 15.98
C ALA A 131 -5.32 -0.73 16.38
N HIS A 132 -4.07 -1.04 16.74
CA HIS A 132 -3.06 -0.04 17.06
C HIS A 132 -2.78 0.92 15.90
N LEU A 133 -2.62 0.39 14.68
CA LEU A 133 -2.41 1.22 13.50
C LEU A 133 -3.62 2.10 13.19
N LEU A 134 -4.84 1.58 13.37
CA LEU A 134 -6.08 2.32 13.19
C LEU A 134 -6.20 3.47 14.20
N LEU A 135 -5.89 3.21 15.48
CA LEU A 135 -5.93 4.23 16.52
C LEU A 135 -4.88 5.32 16.27
N ALA A 136 -3.65 4.93 15.88
CA ALA A 136 -2.61 5.88 15.51
C ALA A 136 -3.04 6.76 14.33
N LEU A 137 -3.65 6.15 13.31
CA LEU A 137 -4.19 6.85 12.14
C LEU A 137 -5.30 7.84 12.50
N ARG A 138 -6.24 7.45 13.38
CA ARG A 138 -7.35 8.31 13.82
C ARG A 138 -6.88 9.47 14.71
N THR A 139 -5.83 9.25 15.48
CA THR A 139 -5.27 10.27 16.38
C THR A 139 -4.56 11.37 15.59
N ASP A 140 -3.71 10.98 14.64
CA ASP A 140 -2.99 11.93 13.79
C ASP A 140 -2.68 11.30 12.42
N GLU A 141 -3.56 11.56 11.46
CA GLU A 141 -3.43 11.05 10.10
C GLU A 141 -2.15 11.56 9.41
N GLN A 142 -1.77 12.81 9.66
CA GLN A 142 -0.59 13.42 9.04
C GLN A 142 0.69 12.90 9.67
N GLY A 143 0.73 12.79 11.00
CA GLY A 143 1.82 12.17 11.75
C GLY A 143 2.01 10.71 11.35
N PHE A 144 0.92 9.95 11.20
CA PHE A 144 0.98 8.57 10.70
C PHE A 144 1.63 8.49 9.32
N ALA A 145 1.23 9.35 8.38
CA ALA A 145 1.80 9.39 7.03
C ALA A 145 3.27 9.85 7.00
N THR A 146 3.73 10.54 8.04
CA THR A 146 5.10 11.08 8.15
C THR A 146 6.05 10.10 8.81
N VAL A 147 5.62 9.43 9.87
CA VAL A 147 6.43 8.45 10.63
C VAL A 147 6.50 7.09 9.91
N ALA A 148 5.46 6.74 9.15
CA ALA A 148 5.45 5.50 8.41
C ALA A 148 6.41 5.52 7.21
N ASN A 149 7.09 4.40 6.97
CA ASN A 149 8.03 4.30 5.86
C ASN A 149 7.27 4.19 4.54
N LEU A 150 7.32 5.24 3.71
CA LEU A 150 6.71 5.26 2.39
C LEU A 150 7.47 4.33 1.43
N ALA A 151 6.89 3.14 1.19
CA ALA A 151 7.45 2.12 0.32
C ALA A 151 7.13 2.34 -1.17
N PHE A 152 6.02 3.00 -1.49
CA PHE A 152 5.64 3.32 -2.87
C PHE A 152 4.67 4.50 -2.93
N SER A 153 4.77 5.32 -3.97
CA SER A 153 3.74 6.30 -4.32
C SER A 153 3.58 6.33 -5.84
N GLY A 154 2.38 6.06 -6.34
CA GLY A 154 2.17 5.96 -7.78
C GLY A 154 0.78 5.50 -8.17
N ALA A 155 0.66 4.93 -9.36
CA ALA A 155 -0.61 4.50 -9.92
C ALA A 155 -1.15 3.24 -9.22
N ARG A 156 -2.44 3.27 -8.86
CA ARG A 156 -3.14 2.18 -8.15
C ARG A 156 -3.08 0.85 -8.90
N TRP A 157 -3.16 0.88 -10.23
CA TRP A 157 -3.16 -0.31 -11.06
C TRP A 157 -1.85 -1.12 -10.91
N ARG A 158 -0.70 -0.47 -10.73
CA ARG A 158 0.60 -1.15 -10.54
C ARG A 158 0.58 -2.00 -9.28
N VAL A 159 0.08 -1.42 -8.17
CA VAL A 159 -0.06 -2.14 -6.90
C VAL A 159 -1.11 -3.24 -7.03
N ARG A 160 -2.27 -2.94 -7.63
CA ARG A 160 -3.36 -3.91 -7.81
C ARG A 160 -2.90 -5.20 -8.51
N ARG A 161 -2.05 -5.10 -9.54
CA ARG A 161 -1.49 -6.29 -10.23
C ARG A 161 -0.63 -7.18 -9.33
N ARG A 162 -0.06 -6.63 -8.26
CA ARG A 162 0.83 -7.33 -7.33
C ARG A 162 0.12 -7.84 -6.08
N LEU A 163 -1.15 -7.46 -5.87
CA LEU A 163 -1.96 -7.91 -4.73
C LEU A 163 -2.60 -9.28 -4.98
N ALA A 164 -2.82 -10.02 -3.89
CA ALA A 164 -3.70 -11.19 -3.87
C ALA A 164 -5.16 -10.80 -4.14
N ALA A 165 -6.01 -11.75 -4.54
CA ALA A 165 -7.39 -11.48 -4.93
C ALA A 165 -8.21 -10.78 -3.83
N SER A 166 -8.13 -11.24 -2.59
CA SER A 166 -8.81 -10.63 -1.44
C SER A 166 -8.36 -9.19 -1.17
N ALA A 167 -7.06 -8.91 -1.27
CA ALA A 167 -6.54 -7.55 -1.12
C ALA A 167 -6.94 -6.63 -2.29
N ARG A 168 -7.18 -7.17 -3.49
CA ARG A 168 -7.75 -6.39 -4.61
C ARG A 168 -9.18 -5.96 -4.34
N GLU A 169 -10.00 -6.82 -3.72
CA GLU A 169 -11.37 -6.48 -3.31
C GLU A 169 -11.37 -5.27 -2.38
N ALA A 170 -10.53 -5.29 -1.34
CA ALA A 170 -10.37 -4.17 -0.42
C ALA A 170 -9.87 -2.91 -1.12
N LEU A 171 -8.89 -3.03 -2.03
CA LEU A 171 -8.38 -1.91 -2.83
C LEU A 171 -9.44 -1.29 -3.74
N ASP A 172 -10.27 -2.13 -4.36
CA ASP A 172 -11.36 -1.68 -5.22
C ASP A 172 -12.49 -1.04 -4.37
N ALA A 173 -12.76 -1.55 -3.16
CA ALA A 173 -13.69 -0.95 -2.21
C ALA A 173 -13.23 0.43 -1.72
N ALA A 174 -11.94 0.59 -1.39
CA ALA A 174 -11.38 1.87 -1.03
C ALA A 174 -11.46 2.87 -2.19
N ALA A 175 -11.16 2.46 -3.42
CA ALA A 175 -11.24 3.34 -4.59
C ALA A 175 -12.65 3.86 -4.90
N ARG A 176 -13.72 3.14 -4.49
CA ARG A 176 -15.11 3.59 -4.66
C ARG A 176 -15.56 4.61 -3.60
N ARG A 177 -14.83 4.73 -2.49
CA ARG A 177 -15.19 5.61 -1.36
C ARG A 177 -14.47 6.96 -1.39
N VAL A 178 -13.66 7.21 -2.41
CA VAL A 178 -12.75 8.36 -2.51
C VAL A 178 -13.20 9.34 -3.58
#